data_AF-Q8MTI2-F1
#
_entry.id   AF-Q8MTI2-F1
#
_cell.length_a   1.000
_cell.length_b   1.000
_cell.length_c   1.000
_cell.angle_alpha   90.00
_cell.angle_beta   90.00
_cell.angle_gamma   90.00
#
_symmetry.space_group_name_H-M   'P 1'
#
loop_
_entity.id
_entity.type
_entity.pdbx_description
1 polymer ?
#
loop_
_entity_poly.entity_id
_entity_poly.type
_entity_poly.pdbx_seq_one_letter_code
_entity_poly.pdbx_strand_id
1 'polypeptide(L)'
;MMTPGKSSKTPIVGNLTTLGITIPDTVTSIGFKTFYGCSSFTSIIIPNSVTSIGTKAFTGCSSLTSITIGNSVTSFGQEAFSECSSITSITIPNSVTTIRDFAFSGCSKLTSITIPNSVTSLGSHAFRGCSGLTSIIIPDSVTLIRGSIFYGCSSLTSITIPNSVTSIYSSAFYGCSSLTSITIPDSVLDFGSAAFQECSKLTNIKIGNNVDSIGSLAFKRCSSLTNITIPDSVTTIANSAFYECSKLTSITIGKSVTRIEGNAFSKCYSLTSITIKTTNDITSSITTDVFLNCPITELIYETTGLTFLTYEYFKDKVTLIKFNIPKSDSNSMIRLQEITSLPTLTHFTNLNKVTIENINELTIPESFIEGDNFEILITNNIKSIDPNAFKDCSINKFTYLGTDKLENDFLKNAKSCEEVITSTKYSDNEIGGMTITHKQSEENPNQPGENPNQPGENPNQPGENPNQPGENPSQPGENPSQPGENPNQPGENPSQPGENPNQPGENPNQPGENPNQPGENPSQPGENTDDPSKSKENKAIKGGEIAGIIIGSLIGICLVVAICFGVYYYFMRIKPKNKNDDNEGNQEDTIANGTNEVTNENVLATFDEQPNNESDSNGLDSAEV
;
A
#
# COMPACT_ATOMS: atom_id res chain seq x y z
N MET A 1 28.15 -59.97 31.54
CA MET A 1 27.56 -61.11 32.26
C MET A 1 26.80 -60.57 33.46
N MET A 2 25.48 -60.41 33.33
CA MET A 2 24.46 -60.34 34.39
C MET A 2 23.12 -60.17 33.66
N THR A 3 22.18 -61.03 33.97
CA THR A 3 20.97 -61.39 33.21
C THR A 3 19.87 -60.32 33.25
N PRO A 4 19.06 -60.15 32.17
CA PRO A 4 17.90 -59.26 32.21
C PRO A 4 16.66 -60.01 32.72
N GLY A 5 16.11 -59.52 33.84
CA GLY A 5 14.81 -59.95 34.36
C GLY A 5 13.66 -59.42 33.49
N LYS A 6 12.78 -60.33 33.08
CA LYS A 6 11.50 -60.02 32.42
C LYS A 6 10.61 -59.20 33.35
N SER A 7 10.06 -58.09 32.86
CA SER A 7 8.79 -57.57 33.35
C SER A 7 7.88 -57.21 32.18
N SER A 8 6.60 -57.46 32.40
CA SER A 8 5.52 -57.66 31.46
C SER A 8 5.14 -56.41 30.64
N LYS A 9 4.97 -56.61 29.32
CA LYS A 9 4.30 -55.67 28.41
C LYS A 9 2.79 -55.78 28.58
N THR A 10 2.15 -54.72 29.05
CA THR A 10 0.75 -54.38 28.71
C THR A 10 0.80 -53.13 27.83
N PRO A 11 0.34 -53.18 26.56
CA PRO A 11 0.28 -51.98 25.75
C PRO A 11 -0.92 -51.16 26.20
N ILE A 12 -0.67 -50.01 26.83
CA ILE A 12 -1.69 -48.99 27.06
C ILE A 12 -2.04 -48.41 25.69
N VAL A 13 -3.13 -48.88 25.11
CA VAL A 13 -3.80 -48.23 23.97
C VAL A 13 -4.56 -47.03 24.54
N GLY A 14 -3.81 -45.96 24.81
CA GLY A 14 -4.33 -44.68 25.30
C GLY A 14 -4.34 -43.66 24.16
N ASN A 15 -5.54 -43.19 23.84
CA ASN A 15 -5.89 -42.15 22.88
C ASN A 15 -4.82 -41.04 22.71
N LEU A 16 -4.15 -40.99 21.55
CA LEU A 16 -3.00 -40.11 21.21
C LEU A 16 -3.39 -38.66 20.84
N THR A 17 -4.44 -38.08 21.44
CA THR A 17 -5.08 -36.89 20.86
C THR A 17 -4.74 -35.53 21.51
N THR A 18 -4.05 -35.43 22.64
CA THR A 18 -3.54 -34.15 23.18
C THR A 18 -2.40 -34.36 24.20
N LEU A 19 -1.13 -34.30 23.76
CA LEU A 19 0.00 -34.18 24.69
C LEU A 19 0.20 -32.69 25.00
N GLY A 20 -0.35 -32.24 26.13
CA GLY A 20 -0.12 -30.89 26.68
C GLY A 20 1.06 -30.89 27.65
N ILE A 21 1.87 -29.82 27.63
CA ILE A 21 2.85 -29.53 28.68
C ILE A 21 2.28 -28.45 29.60
N THR A 22 2.29 -28.72 30.91
CA THR A 22 2.05 -27.70 31.94
C THR A 22 3.37 -27.36 32.61
N ILE A 23 3.82 -26.12 32.47
CA ILE A 23 5.01 -25.62 33.17
C ILE A 23 4.63 -25.37 34.65
N PRO A 24 5.41 -25.84 35.64
CA PRO A 24 5.10 -25.61 37.04
C PRO A 24 5.04 -24.12 37.39
N ASP A 25 4.12 -23.71 38.27
CA ASP A 25 3.96 -22.32 38.75
C ASP A 25 5.17 -21.79 39.53
N THR A 26 6.17 -22.63 39.80
CA THR A 26 7.45 -22.21 40.39
C THR A 26 8.45 -21.70 39.36
N VAL A 27 8.19 -21.90 38.06
CA VAL A 27 9.07 -21.45 36.98
C VAL A 27 8.87 -19.98 36.73
N THR A 28 9.96 -19.20 36.81
CA THR A 28 9.95 -17.75 36.60
C THR A 28 10.43 -17.33 35.22
N SER A 29 11.13 -18.21 34.50
CA SER A 29 11.66 -17.94 33.16
C SER A 29 11.75 -19.21 32.32
N ILE A 30 11.52 -19.09 31.02
CA ILE A 30 11.84 -20.11 30.02
C ILE A 30 13.13 -19.69 29.32
N GLY A 31 14.16 -20.52 29.35
CA GLY A 31 15.50 -20.16 28.89
C GLY A 31 15.71 -20.21 27.37
N PHE A 32 16.95 -19.91 26.96
CA PHE A 32 17.40 -20.05 25.57
C PHE A 32 17.16 -21.47 25.06
N LYS A 33 16.47 -21.60 23.93
CA LYS A 33 16.22 -22.88 23.24
C LYS A 33 15.59 -23.99 24.09
N THR A 34 14.91 -23.70 25.20
CA THR A 34 14.39 -24.74 26.13
C THR A 34 13.53 -25.81 25.46
N PHE A 35 12.69 -25.43 24.49
CA PHE A 35 11.83 -26.32 23.71
C PHE A 35 12.18 -26.28 22.20
N TYR A 36 13.40 -25.87 21.84
CA TYR A 36 13.82 -25.77 20.44
C TYR A 36 13.61 -27.10 19.68
N GLY A 37 12.88 -27.04 18.57
CA GLY A 37 12.57 -28.17 17.71
C GLY A 37 11.63 -29.21 18.34
N CYS A 38 11.00 -28.90 19.47
CA CYS A 38 10.18 -29.89 20.17
C CYS A 38 8.89 -30.18 19.42
N SER A 39 8.71 -31.44 19.02
CA SER A 39 7.56 -31.92 18.25
C SER A 39 6.64 -32.85 19.04
N SER A 40 6.91 -33.06 20.33
CA SER A 40 6.22 -34.07 21.16
C SER A 40 4.93 -33.59 21.80
N PHE A 41 4.64 -32.29 21.79
CA PHE A 41 3.45 -31.70 22.37
C PHE A 41 2.71 -30.83 21.35
N THR A 42 1.39 -30.75 21.51
CA THR A 42 0.52 -29.92 20.66
C THR A 42 -0.01 -28.70 21.39
N SER A 43 0.06 -28.67 22.72
CA SER A 43 -0.36 -27.52 23.51
C SER A 43 0.59 -27.26 24.68
N ILE A 44 0.69 -25.99 25.07
CA ILE A 44 1.42 -25.59 26.27
C ILE A 44 0.73 -24.44 27.00
N ILE A 45 0.73 -24.51 28.33
CA ILE A 45 0.30 -23.42 29.21
C ILE A 45 1.54 -22.86 29.91
N ILE A 46 1.84 -21.59 29.64
CA ILE A 46 2.88 -20.82 30.33
C ILE A 46 2.20 -20.10 31.51
N PRO A 47 2.52 -20.44 32.77
CA PRO A 47 1.84 -19.87 33.93
C PRO A 47 2.18 -18.40 34.16
N ASN A 48 1.36 -17.72 34.96
CA ASN A 48 1.56 -16.31 35.35
C ASN A 48 2.82 -16.09 36.20
N SER A 49 3.52 -17.14 36.64
CA SER A 49 4.81 -17.03 37.32
C SER A 49 5.96 -16.69 36.36
N VAL A 50 5.82 -17.01 35.07
CA VAL A 50 6.86 -16.75 34.06
C VAL A 50 6.85 -15.28 33.68
N THR A 51 8.01 -14.64 33.76
CA THR A 51 8.21 -13.23 33.40
C THR A 51 8.94 -13.04 32.08
N SER A 52 9.70 -14.05 31.62
CA SER A 52 10.47 -13.98 30.37
C SER A 52 10.50 -15.30 29.61
N ILE A 53 10.43 -15.20 28.27
CA ILE A 53 10.65 -16.33 27.35
C ILE A 53 11.92 -16.07 26.54
N GLY A 54 12.90 -16.96 26.62
CA GLY A 54 14.23 -16.78 26.04
C GLY A 54 14.27 -16.80 24.51
N THR A 55 15.40 -16.36 23.96
CA THR A 55 15.70 -16.44 22.52
C THR A 55 15.56 -17.89 22.04
N LYS A 56 14.84 -18.06 20.92
CA LYS A 56 14.55 -19.35 20.29
C LYS A 56 13.89 -20.40 21.20
N ALA A 57 13.22 -20.00 22.29
CA ALA A 57 12.69 -20.93 23.29
C ALA A 57 11.77 -22.01 22.71
N PHE A 58 10.92 -21.66 21.75
CA PHE A 58 9.97 -22.55 21.07
C PHE A 58 10.23 -22.66 19.57
N THR A 59 11.39 -22.20 19.07
CA THR A 59 11.66 -22.23 17.63
C THR A 59 11.53 -23.65 17.08
N GLY A 60 10.81 -23.83 15.98
CA GLY A 60 10.64 -25.11 15.32
C GLY A 60 9.75 -26.09 16.07
N CYS A 61 8.97 -25.65 17.07
CA CYS A 61 7.90 -26.45 17.66
C CYS A 61 6.75 -26.68 16.66
N SER A 62 6.99 -27.48 15.62
CA SER A 62 6.12 -27.64 14.46
C SER A 62 4.78 -28.34 14.76
N SER A 63 4.69 -29.06 15.88
CA SER A 63 3.46 -29.70 16.35
C SER A 63 2.60 -28.80 17.25
N LEU A 64 3.13 -27.68 17.74
CA LEU A 64 2.44 -26.78 18.65
C LEU A 64 1.28 -26.09 17.94
N THR A 65 0.04 -26.39 18.32
CA THR A 65 -1.18 -25.81 17.75
C THR A 65 -1.79 -24.74 18.64
N SER A 66 -1.64 -24.86 19.97
CA SER A 66 -2.23 -23.96 20.95
C SER A 66 -1.24 -23.57 22.04
N ILE A 67 -1.16 -22.28 22.33
CA ILE A 67 -0.31 -21.73 23.39
C ILE A 67 -1.12 -20.74 24.22
N THR A 68 -1.05 -20.88 25.55
CA THR A 68 -1.55 -19.87 26.50
C THR A 68 -0.35 -19.22 27.18
N ILE A 69 -0.19 -17.90 27.03
CA ILE A 69 0.90 -17.13 27.63
C ILE A 69 0.37 -16.41 28.87
N GLY A 70 1.01 -16.62 30.02
CA GLY A 70 0.68 -15.94 31.27
C GLY A 70 0.84 -14.41 31.17
N ASN A 71 -0.02 -13.68 31.88
CA ASN A 71 -0.11 -12.22 31.79
C ASN A 71 1.14 -11.49 32.32
N SER A 72 2.00 -12.17 33.07
CA SER A 72 3.23 -11.60 33.65
C SER A 72 4.43 -11.63 32.71
N VAL A 73 4.32 -12.26 31.53
CA VAL A 73 5.42 -12.32 30.56
C VAL A 73 5.65 -10.94 29.95
N THR A 74 6.74 -10.29 30.32
CA THR A 74 7.07 -8.92 29.87
C THR A 74 7.87 -8.89 28.58
N SER A 75 8.50 -10.01 28.21
CA SER A 75 9.30 -10.10 27.00
C SER A 75 9.44 -11.53 26.49
N PHE A 76 9.62 -11.64 25.18
CA PHE A 76 10.13 -12.83 24.52
C PHE A 76 11.36 -12.50 23.68
N GLY A 77 12.30 -13.43 23.63
CA GLY A 77 13.55 -13.30 22.90
C GLY A 77 13.36 -13.33 21.38
N GLN A 78 14.45 -13.05 20.67
CA GLN A 78 14.49 -13.17 19.22
C GLN A 78 14.11 -14.60 18.79
N GLU A 79 13.34 -14.72 17.70
CA GLU A 79 12.89 -16.01 17.16
C GLU A 79 12.09 -16.90 18.14
N ALA A 80 11.56 -16.37 19.26
CA ALA A 80 10.98 -17.17 20.34
C ALA A 80 9.97 -18.24 19.88
N PHE A 81 9.13 -17.93 18.89
CA PHE A 81 8.14 -18.83 18.29
C PHE A 81 8.35 -19.02 16.78
N SER A 82 9.57 -18.77 16.28
CA SER A 82 9.87 -18.93 14.86
C SER A 82 9.65 -20.39 14.41
N GLU A 83 9.10 -20.62 13.23
CA GLU A 83 8.82 -21.94 12.65
C GLU A 83 7.86 -22.82 13.49
N CYS A 84 7.07 -22.21 14.39
CA CYS A 84 5.91 -22.86 15.01
C CYS A 84 4.75 -22.98 14.01
N SER A 85 4.96 -23.74 12.94
CA SER A 85 4.12 -23.78 11.74
C SER A 85 2.70 -24.30 11.95
N SER A 86 2.36 -24.84 13.13
CA SER A 86 1.02 -25.32 13.46
C SER A 86 0.19 -24.38 14.34
N ILE A 87 0.77 -23.31 14.90
CA ILE A 87 0.02 -22.36 15.73
C ILE A 87 -1.00 -21.65 14.86
N THR A 88 -2.26 -21.61 15.31
CA THR A 88 -3.36 -20.96 14.57
C THR A 88 -3.70 -19.57 15.10
N SER A 89 -3.51 -19.33 16.39
CA SER A 89 -3.77 -18.04 17.01
C SER A 89 -2.83 -17.82 18.19
N ILE A 90 -2.54 -16.55 18.50
CA ILE A 90 -1.78 -16.18 19.68
C ILE A 90 -2.26 -14.83 20.24
N THR A 91 -2.34 -14.73 21.57
CA THR A 91 -2.60 -13.47 22.28
C THR A 91 -1.33 -13.03 22.98
N ILE A 92 -0.84 -11.85 22.65
CA ILE A 92 0.34 -11.26 23.29
C ILE A 92 -0.10 -10.58 24.60
N PRO A 93 0.54 -10.88 25.75
CA PRO A 93 0.19 -10.26 27.03
C PRO A 93 0.35 -8.73 27.03
N ASN A 94 -0.55 -8.03 27.72
CA ASN A 94 -0.52 -6.56 27.90
C ASN A 94 0.75 -6.02 28.58
N SER A 95 1.58 -6.89 29.16
CA SER A 95 2.85 -6.54 29.79
C SER A 95 4.02 -6.53 28.80
N VAL A 96 3.83 -7.00 27.56
CA VAL A 96 4.84 -6.98 26.50
C VAL A 96 4.90 -5.59 25.87
N THR A 97 6.12 -5.06 25.72
CA THR A 97 6.38 -3.78 25.06
C THR A 97 7.06 -3.91 23.69
N THR A 98 7.68 -5.06 23.40
CA THR A 98 8.42 -5.28 22.15
C THR A 98 8.20 -6.70 21.62
N ILE A 99 7.86 -6.79 20.34
CA ILE A 99 7.92 -8.04 19.57
C ILE A 99 9.26 -8.06 18.84
N ARG A 100 10.17 -8.96 19.19
CA ARG A 100 11.54 -9.00 18.63
C ARG A 100 11.59 -9.57 17.22
N ASP A 101 12.75 -9.42 16.59
CA ASP A 101 13.02 -9.93 15.24
C ASP A 101 12.68 -11.42 15.12
N PHE A 102 12.07 -11.79 14.01
CA PHE A 102 11.65 -13.16 13.67
C PHE A 102 10.75 -13.86 14.71
N ALA A 103 10.17 -13.15 15.69
CA ALA A 103 9.47 -13.77 16.81
C ALA A 103 8.40 -14.81 16.40
N PHE A 104 7.68 -14.57 15.32
CA PHE A 104 6.65 -15.46 14.74
C PHE A 104 6.94 -15.84 13.29
N SER A 105 8.18 -15.64 12.81
CA SER A 105 8.57 -15.98 11.44
C SER A 105 8.25 -17.46 11.16
N GLY A 106 7.64 -17.80 10.03
CA GLY A 106 7.33 -19.18 9.65
C GLY A 106 6.15 -19.81 10.39
N CYS A 107 5.39 -19.05 11.20
CA CYS A 107 4.11 -19.51 11.76
C CYS A 107 3.03 -19.55 10.66
N SER A 108 3.17 -20.45 9.69
CA SER A 108 2.41 -20.45 8.44
C SER A 108 0.91 -20.70 8.60
N LYS A 109 0.46 -21.33 9.69
CA LYS A 109 -0.96 -21.50 10.02
C LYS A 109 -1.55 -20.41 10.91
N LEU A 110 -0.76 -19.42 11.33
CA LEU A 110 -1.23 -18.34 12.20
C LEU A 110 -2.25 -17.50 11.43
N THR A 111 -3.53 -17.59 11.78
CA THR A 111 -4.61 -16.84 11.10
C THR A 111 -4.89 -15.50 11.76
N SER A 112 -4.64 -15.40 13.06
CA SER A 112 -4.89 -14.19 13.86
C SER A 112 -3.86 -14.03 14.97
N ILE A 113 -3.51 -12.78 15.27
CA ILE A 113 -2.69 -12.40 16.41
C ILE A 113 -3.29 -11.17 17.07
N THR A 114 -3.41 -11.20 18.40
CA THR A 114 -3.79 -10.01 19.19
C THR A 114 -2.54 -9.36 19.75
N ILE A 115 -2.23 -8.15 19.29
CA ILE A 115 -1.11 -7.33 19.78
C ILE A 115 -1.71 -6.20 20.64
N PRO A 116 -1.30 -6.06 21.91
CA PRO A 116 -1.81 -5.01 22.79
C PRO A 116 -1.17 -3.65 22.49
N ASN A 117 -1.86 -2.58 22.88
CA ASN A 117 -1.38 -1.20 22.75
C ASN A 117 -0.12 -0.88 23.57
N SER A 118 0.28 -1.76 24.49
CA SER A 118 1.55 -1.65 25.22
C SER A 118 2.77 -1.88 24.32
N VAL A 119 2.60 -2.53 23.17
CA VAL A 119 3.69 -2.79 22.22
C VAL A 119 4.06 -1.52 21.48
N THR A 120 5.29 -1.05 21.66
CA THR A 120 5.83 0.15 21.00
C THR A 120 6.75 -0.18 19.84
N SER A 121 7.24 -1.42 19.74
CA SER A 121 8.17 -1.85 18.69
C SER A 121 7.87 -3.25 18.17
N LEU A 122 7.86 -3.36 16.83
CA LEU A 122 7.78 -4.62 16.09
C LEU A 122 9.08 -4.85 15.33
N GLY A 123 9.72 -6.00 15.53
CA GLY A 123 11.02 -6.34 14.96
C GLY A 123 10.97 -6.68 13.46
N SER A 124 12.15 -6.67 12.83
CA SER A 124 12.31 -7.10 11.45
C SER A 124 11.93 -8.57 11.30
N HIS A 125 11.27 -8.92 10.19
CA HIS A 125 10.81 -10.28 9.91
C HIS A 125 9.87 -10.91 10.97
N ALA A 126 9.30 -10.12 11.90
CA ALA A 126 8.55 -10.68 13.03
C ALA A 126 7.39 -11.61 12.62
N PHE A 127 6.73 -11.34 11.50
CA PHE A 127 5.64 -12.15 10.93
C PHE A 127 5.97 -12.69 9.53
N ARG A 128 7.27 -12.77 9.18
CA ARG A 128 7.70 -13.28 7.87
C ARG A 128 7.18 -14.70 7.67
N GLY A 129 6.50 -14.97 6.56
CA GLY A 129 6.00 -16.30 6.22
C GLY A 129 4.82 -16.76 7.05
N CYS A 130 4.14 -15.87 7.78
CA CYS A 130 2.81 -16.13 8.36
C CYS A 130 1.75 -16.17 7.24
N SER A 131 1.86 -17.14 6.33
CA SER A 131 1.07 -17.19 5.10
C SER A 131 -0.44 -17.36 5.32
N GLY A 132 -0.86 -17.85 6.49
CA GLY A 132 -2.26 -17.94 6.91
C GLY A 132 -2.82 -16.66 7.56
N LEU A 133 -2.00 -15.65 7.85
CA LEU A 133 -2.42 -14.46 8.58
C LEU A 133 -3.34 -13.61 7.70
N THR A 134 -4.59 -13.43 8.13
CA THR A 134 -5.61 -12.74 7.30
C THR A 134 -5.74 -11.26 7.63
N SER A 135 -5.49 -10.90 8.88
CA SER A 135 -5.56 -9.53 9.39
C SER A 135 -4.61 -9.36 10.57
N ILE A 136 -4.17 -8.12 10.78
CA ILE A 136 -3.38 -7.72 11.94
C ILE A 136 -3.62 -6.24 12.21
N ILE A 137 -3.67 -5.88 13.49
CA ILE A 137 -3.73 -4.49 13.93
C ILE A 137 -2.33 -4.09 14.39
N ILE A 138 -1.75 -3.08 13.75
CA ILE A 138 -0.51 -2.45 14.22
C ILE A 138 -0.91 -1.42 15.29
N PRO A 139 -0.36 -1.50 16.52
CA PRO A 139 -0.66 -0.52 17.55
C PRO A 139 -0.28 0.92 17.16
N ASP A 140 -1.08 1.90 17.58
CA ASP A 140 -0.84 3.33 17.34
C ASP A 140 0.45 3.87 17.99
N SER A 141 1.05 3.10 18.89
CA SER A 141 2.35 3.37 19.50
C SER A 141 3.55 3.02 18.60
N VAL A 142 3.34 2.25 17.53
CA VAL A 142 4.41 1.85 16.62
C VAL A 142 4.74 2.99 15.67
N THR A 143 6.01 3.36 15.61
CA THR A 143 6.51 4.44 14.74
C THR A 143 7.18 3.95 13.46
N LEU A 144 7.55 2.67 13.39
CA LEU A 144 8.33 2.11 12.27
C LEU A 144 7.78 0.76 11.85
N ILE A 145 7.55 0.57 10.54
CA ILE A 145 7.26 -0.73 9.95
C ILE A 145 8.59 -1.33 9.45
N ARG A 146 9.12 -2.29 10.20
CA ARG A 146 10.46 -2.84 9.96
C ARG A 146 10.55 -3.72 8.70
N GLY A 147 11.79 -3.95 8.26
CA GLY A 147 12.08 -4.66 7.02
C GLY A 147 11.49 -6.06 7.03
N SER A 148 10.83 -6.43 5.93
CA SER A 148 10.26 -7.76 5.71
C SER A 148 9.34 -8.28 6.81
N ILE A 149 8.75 -7.40 7.63
CA ILE A 149 7.93 -7.77 8.79
C ILE A 149 6.75 -8.68 8.41
N PHE A 150 6.07 -8.42 7.28
CA PHE A 150 4.98 -9.23 6.73
C PHE A 150 5.36 -9.94 5.42
N TYR A 151 6.65 -10.11 5.15
CA TYR A 151 7.13 -10.80 3.94
C TYR A 151 6.44 -12.17 3.79
N GLY A 152 5.73 -12.41 2.69
CA GLY A 152 5.07 -13.68 2.41
C GLY A 152 3.81 -13.97 3.24
N CYS A 153 3.19 -12.96 3.87
CA CYS A 153 1.85 -13.08 4.46
C CYS A 153 0.77 -13.13 3.37
N SER A 154 0.76 -14.19 2.57
CA SER A 154 -0.03 -14.28 1.33
C SER A 154 -1.55 -14.25 1.52
N SER A 155 -2.05 -14.50 2.73
CA SER A 155 -3.49 -14.42 3.06
C SER A 155 -3.90 -13.05 3.64
N LEU A 156 -2.97 -12.13 3.88
CA LEU A 156 -3.26 -10.83 4.47
C LEU A 156 -4.12 -10.02 3.49
N THR A 157 -5.37 -9.75 3.84
CA THR A 157 -6.33 -9.09 2.94
C THR A 157 -6.39 -7.59 3.13
N SER A 158 -6.12 -7.12 4.35
CA SER A 158 -6.13 -5.71 4.73
C SER A 158 -5.17 -5.47 5.89
N ILE A 159 -4.64 -4.25 5.95
CA ILE A 159 -3.86 -3.75 7.08
C ILE A 159 -4.00 -2.23 7.13
N THR A 160 -4.13 -1.68 8.34
CA THR A 160 -4.11 -0.23 8.56
C THR A 160 -2.75 0.16 9.09
N ILE A 161 -2.09 1.11 8.41
CA ILE A 161 -0.85 1.72 8.89
C ILE A 161 -1.24 2.93 9.74
N PRO A 162 -0.91 2.97 11.04
CA PRO A 162 -1.30 4.08 11.90
C PRO A 162 -0.51 5.35 11.56
N ASN A 163 -1.10 6.52 11.83
CA ASN A 163 -0.50 7.83 11.56
C ASN A 163 0.75 8.13 12.41
N SER A 164 1.07 7.28 13.38
CA SER A 164 2.32 7.32 14.13
C SER A 164 3.53 6.84 13.32
N VAL A 165 3.30 6.09 12.24
CA VAL A 165 4.38 5.50 11.43
C VAL A 165 5.03 6.57 10.56
N THR A 166 6.35 6.68 10.67
CA THR A 166 7.16 7.64 9.88
C THR A 166 7.92 6.98 8.73
N SER A 167 8.10 5.66 8.76
CA SER A 167 8.86 4.93 7.73
C SER A 167 8.40 3.49 7.56
N ILE A 168 8.41 3.01 6.31
CA ILE A 168 8.16 1.61 5.94
C ILE A 168 9.42 1.04 5.31
N TYR A 169 10.02 0.01 5.89
CA TYR A 169 11.31 -0.50 5.44
C TYR A 169 11.16 -1.52 4.29
N SER A 170 12.29 -1.84 3.68
CA SER A 170 12.37 -2.73 2.50
C SER A 170 11.62 -4.05 2.68
N SER A 171 10.88 -4.42 1.65
CA SER A 171 10.11 -5.67 1.55
C SER A 171 9.07 -5.90 2.65
N ALA A 172 8.65 -4.85 3.39
CA ALA A 172 7.73 -4.97 4.53
C ALA A 172 6.47 -5.81 4.23
N PHE A 173 5.87 -5.64 3.06
CA PHE A 173 4.67 -6.34 2.58
C PHE A 173 4.92 -7.18 1.33
N TYR A 174 6.19 -7.51 1.02
CA TYR A 174 6.54 -8.34 -0.14
C TYR A 174 5.70 -9.62 -0.14
N GLY A 175 5.04 -9.94 -1.25
CA GLY A 175 4.29 -11.18 -1.43
C GLY A 175 3.02 -11.27 -0.57
N CYS A 176 2.50 -10.16 -0.04
CA CYS A 176 1.16 -10.08 0.52
C CYS A 176 0.12 -10.13 -0.61
N SER A 177 0.04 -11.26 -1.31
CA SER A 177 -0.67 -11.43 -2.57
C SER A 177 -2.20 -11.36 -2.47
N SER A 178 -2.75 -11.36 -1.26
CA SER A 178 -4.19 -11.16 -1.02
C SER A 178 -4.57 -9.72 -0.64
N LEU A 179 -3.59 -8.83 -0.43
CA LEU A 179 -3.84 -7.44 -0.04
C LEU A 179 -4.53 -6.70 -1.19
N THR A 180 -5.71 -6.12 -0.94
CA THR A 180 -6.52 -5.47 -1.98
C THR A 180 -6.37 -3.96 -2.02
N SER A 181 -6.09 -3.34 -0.86
CA SER A 181 -5.90 -1.91 -0.74
C SER A 181 -4.85 -1.57 0.32
N ILE A 182 -4.20 -0.43 0.15
CA ILE A 182 -3.30 0.13 1.16
C ILE A 182 -3.36 1.67 1.14
N THR A 183 -3.33 2.27 2.32
CA THR A 183 -3.12 3.71 2.51
C THR A 183 -1.80 3.90 3.25
N ILE A 184 -0.85 4.57 2.60
CA ILE A 184 0.37 5.07 3.21
C ILE A 184 0.05 6.47 3.75
N PRO A 185 0.05 6.69 5.08
CA PRO A 185 -0.37 7.96 5.66
C PRO A 185 0.63 9.08 5.38
N ASP A 186 0.19 10.34 5.49
CA ASP A 186 1.03 11.54 5.29
C ASP A 186 2.21 11.61 6.28
N SER A 187 2.18 10.86 7.39
CA SER A 187 3.30 10.76 8.33
C SER A 187 4.51 10.01 7.77
N VAL A 188 4.32 9.17 6.75
CA VAL A 188 5.40 8.40 6.12
C VAL A 188 6.18 9.26 5.16
N LEU A 189 7.49 9.37 5.40
CA LEU A 189 8.41 10.16 4.57
C LEU A 189 9.05 9.34 3.44
N ASP A 190 9.21 8.03 3.67
CA ASP A 190 9.81 7.10 2.71
C ASP A 190 9.29 5.67 2.93
N PHE A 191 9.28 4.89 1.84
CA PHE A 191 9.12 3.45 1.88
C PHE A 191 10.16 2.73 1.03
N GLY A 192 10.82 1.75 1.66
CA GLY A 192 11.99 1.09 1.12
C GLY A 192 11.72 0.18 -0.09
N SER A 193 12.81 -0.27 -0.70
CA SER A 193 12.79 -1.12 -1.88
C SER A 193 11.90 -2.36 -1.71
N ALA A 194 11.15 -2.70 -2.76
CA ALA A 194 10.25 -3.85 -2.83
C ALA A 194 9.17 -3.91 -1.72
N ALA A 195 8.86 -2.79 -1.05
CA ALA A 195 7.92 -2.74 0.08
C ALA A 195 6.59 -3.48 -0.18
N PHE A 196 6.02 -3.36 -1.39
CA PHE A 196 4.76 -3.98 -1.80
C PHE A 196 4.93 -4.85 -3.07
N GLN A 197 6.14 -5.35 -3.32
CA GLN A 197 6.39 -6.22 -4.48
C GLN A 197 5.53 -7.48 -4.38
N GLU A 198 4.94 -7.91 -5.50
CA GLU A 198 4.08 -9.11 -5.61
C GLU A 198 2.80 -9.07 -4.75
N CYS A 199 2.33 -7.87 -4.36
CA CYS A 199 0.96 -7.65 -3.90
C CYS A 199 -0.04 -7.75 -5.07
N SER A 200 -0.19 -8.94 -5.64
CA SER A 200 -0.84 -9.16 -6.94
C SER A 200 -2.35 -8.87 -7.00
N LYS A 201 -3.05 -8.78 -5.86
CA LYS A 201 -4.46 -8.34 -5.76
C LYS A 201 -4.64 -6.86 -5.41
N LEU A 202 -3.56 -6.11 -5.25
CA LEU A 202 -3.62 -4.69 -4.87
C LEU A 202 -4.23 -3.89 -6.03
N THR A 203 -5.40 -3.31 -5.82
CA THR A 203 -6.13 -2.51 -6.83
C THR A 203 -6.15 -1.02 -6.50
N ASN A 204 -6.07 -0.68 -5.20
CA ASN A 204 -6.14 0.69 -4.71
C ASN A 204 -4.94 1.02 -3.82
N ILE A 205 -4.20 2.08 -4.18
CA ILE A 205 -3.03 2.54 -3.45
C ILE A 205 -3.19 4.05 -3.26
N LYS A 206 -3.24 4.49 -2.00
CA LYS A 206 -3.11 5.90 -1.65
C LYS A 206 -1.75 6.14 -1.02
N ILE A 207 -0.92 6.97 -1.66
CA ILE A 207 0.38 7.39 -1.15
C ILE A 207 0.22 8.77 -0.50
N GLY A 208 0.75 8.95 0.71
CA GLY A 208 0.72 10.21 1.43
C GLY A 208 1.52 11.32 0.73
N ASN A 209 1.18 12.57 1.04
CA ASN A 209 1.70 13.78 0.38
C ASN A 209 3.08 14.24 0.88
N ASN A 210 3.75 13.45 1.73
CA ASN A 210 5.09 13.76 2.25
C ASN A 210 6.15 12.72 1.84
N VAL A 211 5.76 11.75 1.01
CA VAL A 211 6.71 10.77 0.47
C VAL A 211 7.60 11.45 -0.57
N ASP A 212 8.92 11.37 -0.38
CA ASP A 212 9.92 11.95 -1.30
C ASP A 212 10.18 11.05 -2.52
N SER A 213 10.23 9.74 -2.34
CA SER A 213 10.57 8.81 -3.42
C SER A 213 9.71 7.55 -3.43
N ILE A 214 9.53 6.96 -4.61
CA ILE A 214 8.99 5.60 -4.75
C ILE A 214 10.18 4.68 -4.97
N GLY A 215 10.48 3.85 -3.96
CA GLY A 215 11.66 2.98 -3.95
C GLY A 215 11.70 1.92 -5.06
N SER A 216 12.90 1.41 -5.33
CA SER A 216 13.12 0.41 -6.37
C SER A 216 12.25 -0.83 -6.14
N LEU A 217 11.61 -1.32 -7.21
CA LEU A 217 10.72 -2.49 -7.17
C LEU A 217 9.48 -2.35 -6.25
N ALA A 218 9.19 -1.16 -5.69
CA ALA A 218 8.21 -1.00 -4.61
C ALA A 218 6.86 -1.66 -4.86
N PHE A 219 6.33 -1.56 -6.08
CA PHE A 219 5.05 -2.13 -6.53
C PHE A 219 5.23 -3.12 -7.69
N LYS A 220 6.44 -3.65 -7.91
CA LYS A 220 6.69 -4.64 -8.96
C LYS A 220 5.69 -5.79 -8.86
N ARG A 221 5.06 -6.16 -9.99
CA ARG A 221 4.05 -7.23 -10.08
C ARG A 221 2.81 -7.02 -9.21
N CYS A 222 2.42 -5.78 -8.92
CA CYS A 222 1.06 -5.46 -8.48
C CYS A 222 0.10 -5.61 -9.68
N SER A 223 -0.12 -6.84 -10.13
CA SER A 223 -0.77 -7.17 -11.40
C SER A 223 -2.28 -6.91 -11.47
N SER A 224 -2.89 -6.45 -10.36
CA SER A 224 -4.29 -5.98 -10.33
C SER A 224 -4.44 -4.46 -10.27
N LEU A 225 -3.33 -3.71 -10.14
CA LEU A 225 -3.36 -2.25 -10.11
C LEU A 225 -3.81 -1.72 -11.47
N THR A 226 -4.84 -0.87 -11.50
CA THR A 226 -5.43 -0.36 -12.75
C THR A 226 -5.03 1.07 -13.07
N ASN A 227 -4.74 1.87 -12.04
CA ASN A 227 -4.27 3.24 -12.16
C ASN A 227 -3.40 3.60 -10.94
N ILE A 228 -2.56 4.62 -11.08
CA ILE A 228 -1.83 5.21 -9.95
C ILE A 228 -1.63 6.71 -10.14
N THR A 229 -1.89 7.48 -9.09
CA THR A 229 -1.50 8.89 -8.99
C THR A 229 -0.25 9.00 -8.14
N ILE A 230 0.85 9.45 -8.74
CA ILE A 230 2.09 9.75 -8.04
C ILE A 230 1.90 11.10 -7.33
N PRO A 231 2.04 11.19 -5.99
CA PRO A 231 1.83 12.44 -5.25
C PRO A 231 2.75 13.56 -5.71
N ASP A 232 2.30 14.81 -5.52
CA ASP A 232 3.07 16.00 -5.91
C ASP A 232 4.38 16.16 -5.12
N SER A 233 4.56 15.48 -3.99
CA SER A 233 5.80 15.48 -3.21
C SER A 233 6.90 14.60 -3.79
N VAL A 234 6.55 13.60 -4.59
CA VAL A 234 7.51 12.61 -5.07
C VAL A 234 8.46 13.24 -6.08
N THR A 235 9.76 13.19 -5.82
CA THR A 235 10.82 13.69 -6.69
C THR A 235 11.39 12.62 -7.62
N THR A 236 11.39 11.36 -7.17
CA THR A 236 11.98 10.22 -7.90
C THR A 236 11.06 8.99 -7.93
N ILE A 237 10.87 8.41 -9.11
CA ILE A 237 10.32 7.07 -9.31
C ILE A 237 11.47 6.13 -9.65
N ALA A 238 11.88 5.28 -8.71
CA ALA A 238 13.10 4.50 -8.83
C ALA A 238 12.96 3.26 -9.74
N ASN A 239 14.12 2.63 -10.01
CA ASN A 239 14.25 1.52 -10.93
C ASN A 239 13.17 0.44 -10.72
N SER A 240 12.45 0.09 -11.79
CA SER A 240 11.44 -0.97 -11.78
C SER A 240 10.30 -0.82 -10.74
N ALA A 241 10.02 0.39 -10.24
CA ALA A 241 9.02 0.64 -9.21
C ALA A 241 7.66 -0.01 -9.47
N PHE A 242 7.15 0.05 -10.70
CA PHE A 242 5.88 -0.53 -11.14
C PHE A 242 6.07 -1.61 -12.23
N TYR A 243 7.27 -2.21 -12.32
CA TYR A 243 7.57 -3.23 -13.33
C TYR A 243 6.55 -4.36 -13.31
N GLU A 244 6.02 -4.73 -14.48
CA GLU A 244 5.05 -5.82 -14.66
C GLU A 244 3.72 -5.62 -13.87
N CYS A 245 3.30 -4.37 -13.64
CA CYS A 245 1.92 -4.05 -13.26
C CYS A 245 1.01 -4.21 -14.48
N SER A 246 0.70 -5.45 -14.85
CA SER A 246 0.15 -5.81 -16.16
C SER A 246 -1.25 -5.27 -16.48
N LYS A 247 -2.05 -4.90 -15.47
CA LYS A 247 -3.38 -4.27 -15.64
C LYS A 247 -3.37 -2.75 -15.49
N LEU A 248 -2.21 -2.14 -15.28
CA LEU A 248 -2.10 -0.69 -15.13
C LEU A 248 -2.46 -0.04 -16.47
N THR A 249 -3.52 0.76 -16.50
CA THR A 249 -4.07 1.40 -17.71
C THR A 249 -3.70 2.86 -17.85
N SER A 250 -3.56 3.55 -16.72
CA SER A 250 -3.23 4.97 -16.66
C SER A 250 -2.32 5.29 -15.48
N ILE A 251 -1.47 6.31 -15.66
CA ILE A 251 -0.66 6.89 -14.59
C ILE A 251 -0.79 8.41 -14.57
N THR A 252 -0.66 9.03 -13.41
CA THR A 252 -0.46 10.48 -13.26
C THR A 252 0.89 10.76 -12.63
N ILE A 253 1.77 11.46 -13.35
CA ILE A 253 3.09 11.90 -12.87
C ILE A 253 2.94 13.23 -12.13
N GLY A 254 3.22 13.24 -10.82
CA GLY A 254 3.08 14.40 -9.93
C GLY A 254 4.02 15.56 -10.25
N LYS A 255 3.71 16.74 -9.69
CA LYS A 255 4.37 18.02 -10.03
C LYS A 255 5.89 18.06 -9.76
N SER A 256 6.35 17.45 -8.66
CA SER A 256 7.76 17.53 -8.25
C SER A 256 8.65 16.45 -8.84
N VAL A 257 8.13 15.54 -9.68
CA VAL A 257 8.93 14.49 -10.28
C VAL A 257 10.03 15.10 -11.15
N THR A 258 11.28 14.76 -10.85
CA THR A 258 12.49 15.19 -11.58
C THR A 258 13.23 14.01 -12.22
N ARG A 259 12.94 12.77 -11.77
CA ARG A 259 13.58 11.55 -12.28
C ARG A 259 12.63 10.36 -12.32
N ILE A 260 12.62 9.66 -13.46
CA ILE A 260 11.98 8.34 -13.62
C ILE A 260 13.04 7.37 -14.11
N GLU A 261 13.45 6.45 -13.25
CA GLU A 261 14.57 5.53 -13.51
C GLU A 261 14.16 4.31 -14.35
N GLY A 262 15.16 3.59 -14.85
CA GLY A 262 14.99 2.52 -15.81
C GLY A 262 13.98 1.44 -15.41
N ASN A 263 13.22 0.98 -16.40
CA ASN A 263 12.18 -0.03 -16.27
C ASN A 263 11.04 0.32 -15.29
N ALA A 264 10.92 1.57 -14.80
CA ALA A 264 9.93 1.94 -13.79
C ALA A 264 8.50 1.45 -14.11
N PHE A 265 8.08 1.48 -15.38
CA PHE A 265 6.78 1.01 -15.84
C PHE A 265 6.89 -0.08 -16.91
N SER A 266 8.07 -0.71 -17.06
CA SER A 266 8.29 -1.74 -18.09
C SER A 266 7.38 -2.94 -17.87
N LYS A 267 6.86 -3.50 -18.98
CA LYS A 267 5.89 -4.61 -19.01
C LYS A 267 4.53 -4.30 -18.37
N CYS A 268 4.15 -3.02 -18.28
CA CYS A 268 2.77 -2.62 -18.06
C CYS A 268 1.97 -2.74 -19.37
N TYR A 269 1.64 -3.97 -19.76
CA TYR A 269 1.04 -4.29 -21.07
C TYR A 269 -0.33 -3.67 -21.35
N SER A 270 -1.00 -3.10 -20.35
CA SER A 270 -2.27 -2.38 -20.50
C SER A 270 -2.13 -0.86 -20.40
N LEU A 271 -0.93 -0.32 -20.18
CA LEU A 271 -0.73 1.11 -19.94
C LEU A 271 -0.85 1.86 -21.26
N THR A 272 -1.94 2.62 -21.42
CA THR A 272 -2.26 3.37 -22.64
C THR A 272 -2.20 4.88 -22.43
N SER A 273 -2.39 5.37 -21.20
CA SER A 273 -2.54 6.80 -20.91
C SER A 273 -1.57 7.28 -19.84
N ILE A 274 -0.92 8.42 -20.10
CA ILE A 274 -0.07 9.12 -19.13
C ILE A 274 -0.61 10.54 -18.95
N THR A 275 -0.94 10.91 -17.72
CA THR A 275 -1.17 12.31 -17.33
C THR A 275 0.11 12.90 -16.73
N ILE A 276 0.56 14.03 -17.27
CA ILE A 276 1.80 14.70 -16.89
C ILE A 276 1.46 16.01 -16.17
N LYS A 277 1.87 16.12 -14.90
CA LYS A 277 1.76 17.35 -14.09
C LYS A 277 3.12 17.99 -13.77
N THR A 278 4.22 17.25 -13.94
CA THR A 278 5.55 17.80 -13.65
C THR A 278 5.85 19.02 -14.52
N THR A 279 6.44 20.05 -13.91
CA THR A 279 6.99 21.21 -14.62
C THR A 279 8.49 21.06 -14.85
N ASN A 280 9.11 20.04 -14.28
CA ASN A 280 10.55 19.82 -14.38
C ASN A 280 10.90 19.17 -15.71
N ASP A 281 12.06 19.53 -16.25
CA ASP A 281 12.59 18.84 -17.41
C ASP A 281 13.19 17.49 -16.97
N ILE A 282 12.55 16.40 -17.38
CA ILE A 282 12.96 15.03 -17.04
C ILE A 282 13.57 14.29 -18.23
N THR A 283 13.78 14.96 -19.37
CA THR A 283 14.24 14.34 -20.63
C THR A 283 15.61 13.66 -20.51
N SER A 284 16.53 14.22 -19.74
CA SER A 284 17.86 13.62 -19.50
C SER A 284 17.84 12.46 -18.50
N SER A 285 16.74 12.31 -17.75
CA SER A 285 16.62 11.33 -16.67
C SER A 285 15.88 10.06 -17.09
N ILE A 286 15.06 10.16 -18.14
CA ILE A 286 14.21 9.08 -18.62
C ILE A 286 14.97 8.22 -19.64
N THR A 287 15.20 6.95 -19.29
CA THR A 287 15.86 5.97 -20.18
C THR A 287 14.84 5.28 -21.09
N THR A 288 15.29 4.80 -22.24
CA THR A 288 14.44 4.16 -23.28
C THR A 288 13.62 2.96 -22.79
N ASP A 289 14.01 2.37 -21.67
CA ASP A 289 13.38 1.19 -21.08
C ASP A 289 12.28 1.50 -20.04
N VAL A 290 12.06 2.78 -19.69
CA VAL A 290 11.07 3.19 -18.67
C VAL A 290 9.67 2.65 -18.96
N PHE A 291 9.25 2.71 -20.23
CA PHE A 291 7.94 2.21 -20.70
C PHE A 291 8.09 1.01 -21.65
N LEU A 292 9.18 0.25 -21.58
CA LEU A 292 9.37 -0.91 -22.46
C LEU A 292 8.15 -1.85 -22.40
N ASN A 293 7.61 -2.23 -23.55
CA ASN A 293 6.39 -3.04 -23.69
C ASN A 293 5.10 -2.42 -23.08
N CYS A 294 4.95 -1.10 -23.13
CA CYS A 294 3.71 -0.39 -22.81
C CYS A 294 3.03 0.14 -24.08
N PRO A 295 1.74 -0.12 -24.33
CA PRO A 295 1.05 0.40 -25.51
C PRO A 295 0.56 1.85 -25.30
N ILE A 296 1.47 2.80 -25.02
CA ILE A 296 1.11 4.21 -24.76
C ILE A 296 0.56 4.87 -26.04
N THR A 297 -0.73 5.23 -26.02
CA THR A 297 -1.41 5.90 -27.14
C THR A 297 -1.91 7.30 -26.79
N GLU A 298 -2.01 7.64 -25.51
CA GLU A 298 -2.55 8.93 -25.02
C GLU A 298 -1.57 9.61 -24.07
N LEU A 299 -1.30 10.91 -24.34
CA LEU A 299 -0.62 11.81 -23.41
C LEU A 299 -1.54 12.96 -23.03
N ILE A 300 -1.69 13.21 -21.73
CA ILE A 300 -2.50 14.29 -21.17
C ILE A 300 -1.57 15.25 -20.41
N TYR A 301 -1.49 16.50 -20.83
CA TYR A 301 -0.69 17.53 -20.16
C TYR A 301 -1.59 18.41 -19.31
N GLU A 302 -1.36 18.40 -18.00
CA GLU A 302 -1.97 19.35 -17.05
C GLU A 302 -0.95 20.36 -16.52
N THR A 303 0.06 20.64 -17.34
CA THR A 303 1.26 21.40 -17.00
C THR A 303 1.77 22.17 -18.22
N THR A 304 2.52 23.23 -17.96
CA THR A 304 3.32 23.96 -18.97
C THR A 304 4.70 23.35 -19.19
N GLY A 305 5.08 22.34 -18.40
CA GLY A 305 6.29 21.53 -18.61
C GLY A 305 6.11 20.55 -19.76
N LEU A 306 6.33 21.01 -20.99
CA LEU A 306 6.03 20.24 -22.21
C LEU A 306 7.22 19.43 -22.75
N THR A 307 8.35 19.36 -22.02
CA THR A 307 9.57 18.67 -22.50
C THR A 307 9.39 17.17 -22.65
N PHE A 308 8.43 16.56 -21.94
CA PHE A 308 8.10 15.15 -22.08
C PHE A 308 7.63 14.75 -23.50
N LEU A 309 7.20 15.73 -24.31
CA LEU A 309 6.84 15.52 -25.73
C LEU A 309 8.03 15.13 -26.60
N THR A 310 9.27 15.45 -26.19
CA THR A 310 10.48 15.16 -27.00
C THR A 310 11.03 13.76 -26.76
N TYR A 311 10.37 12.95 -25.93
CA TYR A 311 10.84 11.60 -25.64
C TYR A 311 10.56 10.65 -26.81
N GLU A 312 11.63 10.21 -27.49
CA GLU A 312 11.59 9.47 -28.76
C GLU A 312 10.70 8.20 -28.71
N TYR A 313 10.55 7.58 -27.53
CA TYR A 313 9.68 6.42 -27.34
C TYR A 313 8.24 6.64 -27.80
N PHE A 314 7.70 7.86 -27.67
CA PHE A 314 6.30 8.16 -27.98
C PHE A 314 6.03 8.40 -29.46
N LYS A 315 7.07 8.67 -30.25
CA LYS A 315 7.02 9.16 -31.62
C LYS A 315 6.10 8.34 -32.54
N ASP A 316 6.20 7.02 -32.46
CA ASP A 316 5.47 6.06 -33.30
C ASP A 316 4.31 5.36 -32.56
N LYS A 317 3.92 5.84 -31.38
CA LYS A 317 2.90 5.16 -30.53
C LYS A 317 1.72 6.03 -30.19
N VAL A 318 1.98 7.29 -29.87
CA VAL A 318 0.94 8.22 -29.43
C VAL A 318 0.03 8.59 -30.59
N THR A 319 -1.28 8.39 -30.39
CA THR A 319 -2.33 8.73 -31.34
C THR A 319 -3.14 9.94 -30.88
N LEU A 320 -3.14 10.23 -29.57
CA LEU A 320 -3.86 11.33 -28.93
C LEU A 320 -2.95 12.14 -28.01
N ILE A 321 -2.90 13.45 -28.21
CA ILE A 321 -2.34 14.41 -27.24
C ILE A 321 -3.44 15.35 -26.77
N LYS A 322 -3.65 15.41 -25.45
CA LYS A 322 -4.57 16.34 -24.80
C LYS A 322 -3.78 17.35 -23.98
N PHE A 323 -3.92 18.63 -24.28
CA PHE A 323 -3.45 19.71 -23.42
C PHE A 323 -4.64 20.22 -22.61
N ASN A 324 -4.61 20.05 -21.29
CA ASN A 324 -5.65 20.47 -20.35
C ASN A 324 -4.99 21.22 -19.20
N ILE A 325 -4.63 22.49 -19.39
CA ILE A 325 -3.82 23.24 -18.42
C ILE A 325 -4.74 24.15 -17.58
N PRO A 326 -5.18 23.74 -16.37
CA PRO A 326 -6.06 24.57 -15.56
C PRO A 326 -5.35 25.85 -15.09
N LYS A 327 -6.08 26.97 -15.04
CA LYS A 327 -5.59 28.29 -14.57
C LYS A 327 -5.22 28.35 -13.07
N SER A 328 -5.28 27.23 -12.33
CA SER A 328 -5.41 27.22 -10.87
C SER A 328 -4.12 27.00 -10.06
N ASP A 329 -2.93 27.12 -10.64
CA ASP A 329 -1.69 27.08 -9.87
C ASP A 329 -0.93 28.40 -10.04
N SER A 330 -0.55 29.07 -8.95
CA SER A 330 0.30 30.27 -9.01
C SER A 330 1.60 30.00 -9.78
N ASN A 331 2.14 28.78 -9.71
CA ASN A 331 3.29 28.38 -10.53
C ASN A 331 2.93 28.19 -12.01
N SER A 332 1.72 27.71 -12.32
CA SER A 332 1.28 27.60 -13.72
C SER A 332 1.12 28.98 -14.34
N MET A 333 0.64 29.98 -13.60
CA MET A 333 0.58 31.37 -14.07
C MET A 333 1.95 31.95 -14.39
N ILE A 334 2.95 31.78 -13.52
CA ILE A 334 4.32 32.27 -13.78
C ILE A 334 4.89 31.60 -15.03
N ARG A 335 4.76 30.28 -15.17
CA ARG A 335 5.29 29.58 -16.34
C ARG A 335 4.49 29.81 -17.61
N LEU A 336 3.17 30.09 -17.52
CA LEU A 336 2.38 30.56 -18.67
C LEU A 336 2.86 31.93 -19.16
N GLN A 337 3.55 32.73 -18.34
CA GLN A 337 4.21 33.93 -18.83
C GLN A 337 5.50 33.63 -19.60
N GLU A 338 6.11 32.45 -19.39
CA GLU A 338 7.33 32.02 -20.09
C GLU A 338 7.03 31.34 -21.43
N ILE A 339 5.92 30.58 -21.53
CA ILE A 339 5.49 29.95 -22.78
C ILE A 339 4.36 30.74 -23.43
N THR A 340 4.56 31.20 -24.67
CA THR A 340 3.54 31.95 -25.43
C THR A 340 2.83 31.11 -26.49
N SER A 341 3.35 29.93 -26.80
CA SER A 341 2.81 29.02 -27.81
C SER A 341 2.92 27.57 -27.37
N LEU A 342 2.03 26.72 -27.89
CA LEU A 342 2.21 25.28 -27.85
C LEU A 342 3.43 24.88 -28.70
N PRO A 343 4.08 23.74 -28.41
CA PRO A 343 5.15 23.20 -29.25
C PRO A 343 4.57 22.55 -30.50
N THR A 344 5.39 22.40 -31.54
CA THR A 344 5.05 21.60 -32.71
C THR A 344 5.03 20.11 -32.33
N LEU A 345 4.19 19.34 -33.03
CA LEU A 345 3.94 17.91 -32.83
C LEU A 345 4.26 17.11 -34.09
N THR A 346 4.97 17.69 -35.06
CA THR A 346 5.26 17.11 -36.38
C THR A 346 6.12 15.85 -36.32
N HIS A 347 6.82 15.61 -35.20
CA HIS A 347 7.60 14.39 -35.03
C HIS A 347 6.75 13.15 -34.74
N PHE A 348 5.51 13.29 -34.26
CA PHE A 348 4.64 12.14 -33.95
C PHE A 348 4.02 11.55 -35.22
N THR A 349 4.45 10.35 -35.62
CA THR A 349 4.07 9.76 -36.91
C THR A 349 2.69 9.10 -36.91
N ASN A 350 2.13 8.77 -35.74
CA ASN A 350 0.83 8.12 -35.58
C ASN A 350 -0.23 9.02 -34.92
N LEU A 351 0.13 10.26 -34.61
CA LEU A 351 -0.79 11.23 -34.01
C LEU A 351 -1.92 11.51 -35.01
N ASN A 352 -3.16 11.37 -34.55
CA ASN A 352 -4.35 11.68 -35.36
C ASN A 352 -5.40 12.45 -34.57
N LYS A 353 -5.19 12.71 -33.27
CA LYS A 353 -6.09 13.50 -32.46
C LYS A 353 -5.34 14.45 -31.54
N VAL A 354 -5.76 15.71 -31.54
CA VAL A 354 -5.26 16.73 -30.60
C VAL A 354 -6.45 17.40 -29.92
N THR A 355 -6.42 17.44 -28.59
CA THR A 355 -7.43 18.15 -27.78
C THR A 355 -6.75 19.26 -26.99
N ILE A 356 -7.32 20.47 -27.00
CA ILE A 356 -6.83 21.65 -26.29
C ILE A 356 -7.95 22.18 -25.41
N GLU A 357 -7.75 22.14 -24.10
CA GLU A 357 -8.70 22.53 -23.07
C GLU A 357 -8.04 23.49 -22.08
N ASN A 358 -8.79 24.47 -21.59
CA ASN A 358 -8.34 25.43 -20.57
C ASN A 358 -7.10 26.26 -20.92
N ILE A 359 -6.72 26.36 -22.20
CA ILE A 359 -5.54 27.08 -22.70
C ILE A 359 -5.96 28.34 -23.44
N ASN A 360 -6.32 29.38 -22.68
CA ASN A 360 -6.78 30.64 -23.29
C ASN A 360 -5.63 31.54 -23.76
N GLU A 361 -4.44 31.39 -23.17
CA GLU A 361 -3.34 32.36 -23.31
C GLU A 361 -2.24 31.93 -24.29
N LEU A 362 -2.28 30.69 -24.80
CA LEU A 362 -1.26 30.17 -25.72
C LEU A 362 -1.72 30.24 -27.17
N THR A 363 -0.76 30.41 -28.07
CA THR A 363 -0.95 30.34 -29.53
C THR A 363 -0.68 28.93 -30.06
N ILE A 364 -1.44 28.47 -31.06
CA ILE A 364 -1.05 27.32 -31.88
C ILE A 364 -0.02 27.81 -32.91
N PRO A 365 1.22 27.27 -32.93
CA PRO A 365 2.31 27.78 -33.77
C PRO A 365 2.15 27.40 -35.25
N GLU A 366 3.01 27.99 -36.10
CA GLU A 366 3.25 27.49 -37.46
C GLU A 366 3.70 26.02 -37.43
N SER A 367 3.27 25.22 -38.41
CA SER A 367 3.63 23.79 -38.51
C SER A 367 3.36 23.01 -37.21
N PHE A 368 2.18 23.22 -36.61
CA PHE A 368 1.82 22.58 -35.36
C PHE A 368 1.72 21.06 -35.49
N ILE A 369 1.16 20.57 -36.58
CA ILE A 369 1.02 19.14 -36.92
C ILE A 369 1.29 18.94 -38.42
N GLU A 370 1.63 17.71 -38.80
CA GLU A 370 1.88 17.30 -40.18
C GLU A 370 1.32 15.89 -40.39
N GLY A 371 0.74 15.61 -41.56
CA GLY A 371 0.18 14.30 -41.92
C GLY A 371 -1.29 14.35 -42.32
N ASP A 372 -1.98 13.22 -42.24
CA ASP A 372 -3.36 13.08 -42.71
C ASP A 372 -4.28 12.53 -41.61
N ASN A 373 -5.59 12.78 -41.75
CA ASN A 373 -6.67 12.25 -40.90
C ASN A 373 -6.71 12.78 -39.46
N PHE A 374 -6.45 14.07 -39.26
CA PHE A 374 -6.48 14.67 -37.93
C PHE A 374 -7.89 15.04 -37.46
N GLU A 375 -8.18 14.76 -36.19
CA GLU A 375 -9.25 15.37 -35.40
C GLU A 375 -8.68 16.39 -34.42
N ILE A 376 -9.14 17.63 -34.49
CA ILE A 376 -8.70 18.72 -33.62
C ILE A 376 -9.90 19.23 -32.82
N LEU A 377 -9.79 19.23 -31.49
CA LEU A 377 -10.80 19.76 -30.59
C LEU A 377 -10.21 20.85 -29.71
N ILE A 378 -10.80 22.04 -29.74
CA ILE A 378 -10.46 23.15 -28.85
C ILE A 378 -11.73 23.49 -28.05
N THR A 379 -11.74 23.26 -26.74
CA THR A 379 -12.97 23.36 -25.92
C THR A 379 -13.24 24.75 -25.36
N ASN A 380 -12.22 25.62 -25.34
CA ASN A 380 -12.27 26.98 -24.79
C ASN A 380 -11.73 27.98 -25.83
N ASN A 381 -11.71 29.26 -25.48
CA ASN A 381 -11.02 30.25 -26.31
C ASN A 381 -9.52 29.93 -26.37
N ILE A 382 -8.85 30.40 -27.42
CA ILE A 382 -7.41 30.31 -27.59
C ILE A 382 -6.89 31.65 -28.09
N LYS A 383 -5.65 32.03 -27.73
CA LYS A 383 -5.12 33.37 -28.02
C LYS A 383 -5.04 33.65 -29.52
N SER A 384 -4.50 32.71 -30.28
CA SER A 384 -4.44 32.78 -31.75
C SER A 384 -4.03 31.44 -32.34
N ILE A 385 -4.28 31.27 -33.64
CA ILE A 385 -3.79 30.16 -34.46
C ILE A 385 -2.98 30.76 -35.60
N ASP A 386 -1.74 30.30 -35.76
CA ASP A 386 -0.88 30.72 -36.85
C ASP A 386 -1.51 30.36 -38.23
N PRO A 387 -1.45 31.24 -39.25
CA PRO A 387 -2.00 30.97 -40.57
C PRO A 387 -1.49 29.67 -41.22
N ASN A 388 -0.29 29.21 -40.88
CA ASN A 388 0.33 28.01 -41.44
C ASN A 388 0.36 26.84 -40.44
N ALA A 389 -0.40 26.90 -39.34
CA ALA A 389 -0.45 25.85 -38.33
C ALA A 389 -0.72 24.45 -38.90
N PHE A 390 -1.49 24.37 -39.99
CA PHE A 390 -1.99 23.14 -40.60
C PHE A 390 -1.62 22.98 -42.08
N LYS A 391 -0.65 23.75 -42.60
CA LYS A 391 -0.42 23.98 -44.04
C LYS A 391 -0.34 22.71 -44.92
N ASP A 392 0.17 21.61 -44.38
CA ASP A 392 0.35 20.35 -45.11
C ASP A 392 -0.45 19.18 -44.49
N CYS A 393 -1.49 19.51 -43.72
CA CYS A 393 -2.27 18.56 -42.96
C CYS A 393 -3.63 18.28 -43.61
N SER A 394 -4.09 17.02 -43.62
CA SER A 394 -5.51 16.69 -43.87
C SER A 394 -6.26 16.55 -42.55
N ILE A 395 -7.31 17.36 -42.36
CA ILE A 395 -8.10 17.42 -41.14
C ILE A 395 -9.50 16.84 -41.42
N ASN A 396 -9.86 15.74 -40.77
CA ASN A 396 -11.20 15.16 -40.92
C ASN A 396 -12.23 15.99 -40.14
N LYS A 397 -11.86 16.48 -38.96
CA LYS A 397 -12.76 17.23 -38.08
C LYS A 397 -12.02 18.28 -37.30
N PHE A 398 -12.39 19.54 -37.47
CA PHE A 398 -11.97 20.65 -36.62
C PHE A 398 -13.15 21.11 -35.77
N THR A 399 -13.05 21.03 -34.44
CA THR A 399 -14.10 21.47 -33.52
C THR A 399 -13.60 22.59 -32.62
N TYR A 400 -14.24 23.75 -32.66
CA TYR A 400 -13.95 24.89 -31.80
C TYR A 400 -15.16 25.28 -30.96
N LEU A 401 -15.10 25.05 -29.65
CA LEU A 401 -16.20 25.35 -28.71
C LEU A 401 -16.02 26.68 -27.98
N GLY A 402 -14.96 27.45 -28.29
CA GLY A 402 -14.81 28.82 -27.84
C GLY A 402 -15.86 29.77 -28.46
N THR A 403 -15.86 30.99 -27.96
CA THR A 403 -16.75 32.08 -28.39
C THR A 403 -16.01 33.18 -29.13
N ASP A 404 -14.70 33.32 -28.89
CA ASP A 404 -13.91 34.40 -29.48
C ASP A 404 -13.62 34.10 -30.94
N LYS A 405 -13.77 35.12 -31.79
CA LYS A 405 -13.44 35.06 -33.22
C LYS A 405 -11.98 34.67 -33.38
N LEU A 406 -11.72 33.63 -34.18
CA LEU A 406 -10.36 33.28 -34.58
C LEU A 406 -10.00 33.97 -35.90
N GLU A 407 -8.91 34.73 -35.89
CA GLU A 407 -8.38 35.37 -37.09
C GLU A 407 -7.60 34.38 -37.97
N ASN A 408 -7.30 34.81 -39.20
CA ASN A 408 -6.52 34.08 -40.22
C ASN A 408 -7.26 32.94 -40.94
N ASP A 409 -6.80 32.65 -42.15
CA ASP A 409 -7.30 31.58 -43.04
C ASP A 409 -6.58 30.23 -42.75
N PHE A 410 -6.36 29.90 -41.47
CA PHE A 410 -5.48 28.78 -41.08
C PHE A 410 -5.96 27.37 -41.51
N LEU A 411 -7.26 27.16 -41.72
CA LEU A 411 -7.81 25.89 -42.24
C LEU A 411 -7.78 25.83 -43.76
N LYS A 412 -7.99 26.96 -44.43
CA LYS A 412 -7.92 27.08 -45.89
C LYS A 412 -6.50 26.86 -46.42
N ASN A 413 -5.49 27.10 -45.58
CA ASN A 413 -4.11 26.78 -45.89
C ASN A 413 -3.79 25.29 -45.70
N ALA A 414 -4.66 24.49 -45.07
CA ALA A 414 -4.46 23.05 -44.93
C ALA A 414 -4.65 22.31 -46.27
N LYS A 415 -4.10 21.10 -46.38
CA LYS A 415 -4.28 20.24 -47.57
C LYS A 415 -5.76 19.89 -47.80
N SER A 416 -6.47 19.61 -46.71
CA SER A 416 -7.93 19.50 -46.68
C SER A 416 -8.47 19.71 -45.27
N CYS A 417 -9.72 20.17 -45.16
CA CYS A 417 -10.50 20.14 -43.93
C CYS A 417 -11.94 19.75 -44.27
N GLU A 418 -12.39 18.57 -43.82
CA GLU A 418 -13.68 18.00 -44.24
C GLU A 418 -14.87 18.57 -43.46
N GLU A 419 -14.72 18.68 -42.14
CA GLU A 419 -15.78 19.14 -41.25
C GLU A 419 -15.24 20.18 -40.26
N VAL A 420 -15.95 21.31 -40.15
CA VAL A 420 -15.64 22.37 -39.20
C VAL A 420 -16.85 22.64 -38.32
N ILE A 421 -16.74 22.29 -37.03
CA ILE A 421 -17.81 22.41 -36.06
C ILE A 421 -17.51 23.52 -35.07
N THR A 422 -18.51 24.36 -34.78
CA THR A 422 -18.42 25.37 -33.72
C THR A 422 -19.50 25.22 -32.66
N SER A 423 -19.32 25.88 -31.52
CA SER A 423 -20.44 26.08 -30.58
C SER A 423 -21.53 26.95 -31.20
N THR A 424 -22.77 26.84 -30.72
CA THR A 424 -23.88 27.75 -31.10
C THR A 424 -23.68 29.19 -30.64
N LYS A 425 -22.67 29.45 -29.79
CA LYS A 425 -22.34 30.78 -29.28
C LYS A 425 -21.27 31.49 -30.13
N TYR A 426 -20.63 30.78 -31.07
CA TYR A 426 -19.67 31.38 -31.98
C TYR A 426 -20.41 32.25 -33.01
N SER A 427 -20.05 33.53 -33.12
CA SER A 427 -20.85 34.53 -33.83
C SER A 427 -20.63 34.57 -35.35
N ASP A 428 -19.47 34.10 -35.81
CA ASP A 428 -19.09 34.16 -37.23
C ASP A 428 -19.55 32.88 -37.95
N ASN A 429 -19.76 32.96 -39.26
CA ASN A 429 -20.20 31.82 -40.09
C ASN A 429 -19.02 31.02 -40.70
N GLU A 430 -17.80 31.50 -40.50
CA GLU A 430 -16.57 30.91 -41.03
C GLU A 430 -15.50 30.92 -39.94
N ILE A 431 -14.59 29.95 -40.03
CA ILE A 431 -13.40 29.88 -39.17
C ILE A 431 -12.25 29.32 -40.02
N GLY A 432 -11.07 29.91 -39.92
CA GLY A 432 -9.92 29.48 -40.71
C GLY A 432 -10.11 29.55 -42.23
N GLY A 433 -11.06 30.36 -42.74
CA GLY A 433 -11.39 30.44 -44.17
C GLY A 433 -12.31 29.32 -44.70
N MET A 434 -12.96 28.56 -43.81
CA MET A 434 -13.90 27.48 -44.12
C MET A 434 -15.28 27.75 -43.50
N THR A 435 -16.36 27.32 -44.16
CA THR A 435 -17.73 27.41 -43.63
C THR A 435 -17.94 26.44 -42.48
N ILE A 436 -18.64 26.88 -41.44
CA ILE A 436 -18.87 26.06 -40.24
C ILE A 436 -20.23 25.37 -40.24
N THR A 437 -20.35 24.32 -39.42
CA THR A 437 -21.60 23.74 -38.97
C THR A 437 -21.70 23.89 -37.46
N HIS A 438 -22.78 24.43 -36.92
CA HIS A 438 -22.92 24.53 -35.47
C HIS A 438 -23.25 23.16 -34.87
N LYS A 439 -22.59 22.81 -33.76
CA LYS A 439 -22.95 21.62 -32.98
C LYS A 439 -24.38 21.82 -32.46
N GLN A 440 -25.35 21.10 -33.02
CA GLN A 440 -26.69 21.04 -32.44
C GLN A 440 -26.55 20.54 -31.00
N SER A 441 -27.21 21.21 -30.05
CA SER A 441 -27.18 20.79 -28.65
C SER A 441 -27.63 19.33 -28.57
N GLU A 442 -26.75 18.43 -28.13
CA GLU A 442 -27.19 17.15 -27.60
C GLU A 442 -28.08 17.47 -26.40
N GLU A 443 -29.38 17.24 -26.56
CA GLU A 443 -30.31 17.23 -25.43
C GLU A 443 -29.79 16.26 -24.38
N ASN A 444 -29.60 16.80 -23.18
CA ASN A 444 -29.10 16.12 -22.00
C ASN A 444 -29.83 14.79 -21.76
N PRO A 445 -29.17 13.62 -21.81
CA PRO A 445 -29.81 12.33 -21.49
C PRO A 445 -30.24 12.18 -20.02
N ASN A 446 -30.02 13.18 -19.16
CA ASN A 446 -30.31 13.15 -17.72
C ASN A 446 -31.39 14.17 -17.28
N GLN A 447 -32.34 14.56 -18.13
CA GLN A 447 -33.58 15.14 -17.63
C GLN A 447 -34.61 14.02 -17.34
N PRO A 448 -35.21 13.98 -16.13
CA PRO A 448 -36.25 13.01 -15.81
C PRO A 448 -37.45 13.25 -16.72
N GLY A 449 -37.79 12.26 -17.55
CA GLY A 449 -38.92 12.34 -18.46
C GLY A 449 -40.23 12.60 -17.70
N GLU A 450 -40.83 13.77 -17.97
CA GLU A 450 -42.22 14.02 -17.64
C GLU A 450 -43.12 13.13 -18.51
N ASN A 451 -44.00 12.42 -17.82
CA ASN A 451 -45.03 11.51 -18.30
C ASN A 451 -46.12 12.25 -19.10
N PRO A 452 -46.49 11.77 -20.30
CA PRO A 452 -47.82 12.03 -20.83
C PRO A 452 -48.49 10.73 -21.30
N ASN A 453 -49.10 10.00 -20.38
CA ASN A 453 -50.32 9.26 -20.67
C ASN A 453 -51.42 10.26 -21.08
N GLN A 454 -51.77 10.34 -22.37
CA GLN A 454 -53.14 10.23 -22.88
C GLN A 454 -53.23 10.40 -24.42
N PRO A 455 -54.23 9.79 -25.09
CA PRO A 455 -54.08 9.15 -26.40
C PRO A 455 -55.00 9.70 -27.51
N GLY A 456 -54.68 9.36 -28.77
CA GLY A 456 -55.53 9.50 -29.96
C GLY A 456 -54.73 10.06 -31.14
N GLU A 457 -54.77 9.58 -32.39
CA GLU A 457 -55.60 8.59 -33.10
C GLU A 457 -54.76 8.04 -34.27
N ASN A 458 -54.92 6.75 -34.60
CA ASN A 458 -54.40 6.07 -35.81
C ASN A 458 -55.59 5.90 -36.79
N PRO A 459 -55.40 5.85 -38.13
CA PRO A 459 -55.48 4.52 -38.76
C PRO A 459 -54.71 4.36 -40.10
N ASN A 460 -53.99 3.23 -40.28
CA ASN A 460 -54.25 2.20 -41.32
C ASN A 460 -53.07 1.20 -41.53
N GLN A 461 -53.10 0.11 -40.73
CA GLN A 461 -53.00 -1.34 -41.02
C GLN A 461 -52.55 -1.89 -42.43
N PRO A 462 -52.26 -3.22 -42.58
CA PRO A 462 -51.52 -4.16 -41.71
C PRO A 462 -50.71 -5.24 -42.52
N GLY A 463 -49.83 -5.99 -41.84
CA GLY A 463 -49.22 -7.23 -42.36
C GLY A 463 -48.78 -8.17 -41.23
N GLU A 464 -49.48 -9.30 -41.12
CA GLU A 464 -49.42 -10.42 -40.16
C GLU A 464 -48.06 -11.18 -40.22
N ASN A 465 -47.57 -12.06 -39.33
CA ASN A 465 -48.13 -12.99 -38.33
C ASN A 465 -46.95 -13.57 -37.46
N PRO A 466 -47.17 -14.13 -36.24
CA PRO A 466 -46.19 -14.41 -35.18
C PRO A 466 -45.95 -15.91 -34.88
N ASN A 467 -45.01 -16.20 -33.96
CA ASN A 467 -44.85 -17.40 -33.07
C ASN A 467 -43.46 -17.25 -32.37
N GLN A 468 -43.18 -17.43 -31.08
CA GLN A 468 -43.79 -18.08 -29.91
C GLN A 468 -43.08 -17.56 -28.62
N PRO A 469 -43.74 -17.58 -27.42
CA PRO A 469 -43.18 -17.20 -26.12
C PRO A 469 -42.80 -18.41 -25.24
N GLY A 470 -41.99 -18.19 -24.20
CA GLY A 470 -41.70 -19.20 -23.16
C GLY A 470 -40.86 -18.67 -21.99
N GLU A 471 -41.50 -18.60 -20.83
CA GLU A 471 -41.08 -18.09 -19.52
C GLU A 471 -40.03 -18.99 -18.81
N ASN A 472 -39.22 -18.42 -17.88
CA ASN A 472 -39.16 -18.87 -16.48
C ASN A 472 -38.22 -17.99 -15.59
N PRO A 473 -38.70 -17.41 -14.46
CA PRO A 473 -37.91 -16.72 -13.43
C PRO A 473 -37.84 -17.49 -12.09
N SER A 474 -36.78 -17.31 -11.27
CA SER A 474 -36.68 -17.54 -9.79
C SER A 474 -35.20 -17.71 -9.37
N GLN A 475 -34.65 -17.37 -8.20
CA GLN A 475 -34.97 -16.56 -7.00
C GLN A 475 -33.66 -16.45 -6.14
N PRO A 476 -33.63 -15.66 -5.03
CA PRO A 476 -32.42 -15.07 -4.41
C PRO A 476 -32.02 -15.66 -3.03
N GLY A 477 -30.92 -15.15 -2.45
CA GLY A 477 -30.54 -15.21 -1.03
C GLY A 477 -29.04 -14.89 -0.85
N GLU A 478 -28.48 -14.29 0.21
CA GLU A 478 -28.90 -13.70 1.50
C GLU A 478 -27.68 -12.89 2.00
N ASN A 479 -27.92 -11.76 2.68
CA ASN A 479 -26.91 -11.01 3.47
C ASN A 479 -26.83 -11.63 4.88
N PRO A 480 -25.74 -11.47 5.66
CA PRO A 480 -25.90 -10.57 6.80
C PRO A 480 -24.66 -9.76 7.27
N SER A 481 -25.00 -8.64 7.91
CA SER A 481 -24.40 -8.02 9.12
C SER A 481 -23.15 -7.12 9.03
N GLN A 482 -23.39 -5.80 9.10
CA GLN A 482 -22.60 -4.83 9.88
C GLN A 482 -22.98 -4.91 11.37
N PRO A 483 -22.09 -4.46 12.28
CA PRO A 483 -22.55 -3.55 13.34
C PRO A 483 -21.56 -2.40 13.63
N GLY A 484 -22.10 -1.28 14.13
CA GLY A 484 -21.33 -0.38 15.01
C GLY A 484 -21.40 1.11 14.66
N GLU A 485 -22.21 1.84 15.42
CA GLU A 485 -22.49 3.26 15.34
C GLU A 485 -21.34 4.15 15.87
N ASN A 486 -21.20 5.35 15.28
CA ASN A 486 -20.47 6.53 15.78
C ASN A 486 -21.29 7.20 16.92
N PRO A 487 -20.71 7.93 17.89
CA PRO A 487 -20.59 9.39 17.69
C PRO A 487 -19.42 10.07 18.43
N ASN A 488 -18.71 11.01 17.78
CA ASN A 488 -18.21 12.25 18.40
C ASN A 488 -17.59 13.21 17.35
N GLN A 489 -18.38 14.18 16.86
CA GLN A 489 -17.90 15.50 16.47
C GLN A 489 -19.03 16.52 16.69
N PRO A 490 -18.82 17.62 17.44
CA PRO A 490 -19.71 18.76 17.42
C PRO A 490 -19.37 19.67 16.23
N GLY A 491 -20.39 20.06 15.48
CA GLY A 491 -20.27 21.07 14.43
C GLY A 491 -20.50 22.48 14.97
N GLU A 492 -19.91 23.47 14.31
CA GLU A 492 -20.46 24.82 14.22
C GLU A 492 -20.29 25.33 12.79
N ASN A 493 -21.36 25.93 12.29
CA ASN A 493 -21.63 26.51 10.98
C ASN A 493 -22.34 27.86 11.26
N PRO A 494 -22.78 28.63 10.25
CA PRO A 494 -22.12 29.37 9.17
C PRO A 494 -22.20 30.90 9.42
N SER A 495 -21.52 31.73 8.62
CA SER A 495 -22.14 32.76 7.74
C SER A 495 -21.11 33.69 7.08
N GLN A 496 -21.22 33.79 5.75
CA GLN A 496 -20.65 34.78 4.81
C GLN A 496 -21.51 36.08 4.80
N PRO A 497 -21.25 37.11 3.96
CA PRO A 497 -20.02 37.63 3.35
C PRO A 497 -19.93 39.19 3.38
N GLY A 498 -18.83 39.79 2.90
CA GLY A 498 -18.88 41.20 2.43
C GLY A 498 -17.56 41.98 2.42
N GLU A 499 -17.00 42.14 1.23
CA GLU A 499 -16.31 43.34 0.69
C GLU A 499 -14.91 43.80 1.19
N ASN A 500 -13.99 43.78 0.21
CA ASN A 500 -12.69 44.45 0.01
C ASN A 500 -12.86 46.00 -0.04
N PRO A 501 -11.85 46.90 -0.20
CA PRO A 501 -10.37 46.76 -0.24
C PRO A 501 -9.53 47.86 0.49
N ASN A 502 -8.21 47.68 0.44
CA ASN A 502 -7.12 48.69 0.43
C ASN A 502 -6.56 49.28 1.75
N GLN A 503 -5.44 48.65 2.17
CA GLN A 503 -4.10 49.23 2.38
C GLN A 503 -3.80 50.23 3.53
N PRO A 504 -2.53 50.30 4.01
CA PRO A 504 -2.20 50.00 5.40
C PRO A 504 -1.51 51.16 6.16
N GLY A 505 -1.45 51.08 7.49
CA GLY A 505 -0.66 51.98 8.32
C GLY A 505 -0.56 51.54 9.79
N GLU A 506 0.62 51.05 10.15
CA GLU A 506 1.37 51.31 11.40
C GLU A 506 0.73 51.04 12.80
N ASN A 507 1.31 50.02 13.47
CA ASN A 507 1.53 49.79 14.92
C ASN A 507 2.00 51.11 15.63
N PRO A 508 1.78 51.42 16.95
CA PRO A 508 2.26 50.58 18.06
C PRO A 508 1.63 50.72 19.49
N ASN A 509 2.04 49.77 20.36
CA ASN A 509 2.26 49.87 21.82
C ASN A 509 1.21 49.32 22.85
N GLN A 510 1.76 48.45 23.71
CA GLN A 510 1.28 47.69 24.89
C GLN A 510 0.99 48.56 26.16
N PRO A 511 0.85 47.98 27.39
CA PRO A 511 -0.12 46.99 27.92
C PRO A 511 -0.79 47.49 29.23
N GLY A 512 -1.82 46.78 29.72
CA GLY A 512 -2.42 47.01 31.05
C GLY A 512 -2.68 45.70 31.81
N GLU A 513 -2.13 45.60 33.01
CA GLU A 513 -2.32 44.51 34.00
C GLU A 513 -3.56 44.73 34.89
N ASN A 514 -3.93 43.65 35.60
CA ASN A 514 -4.58 43.57 36.94
C ASN A 514 -6.09 43.23 37.03
N PRO A 515 -6.57 42.57 38.11
CA PRO A 515 -7.19 41.23 38.09
C PRO A 515 -8.54 41.21 38.85
N ASN A 516 -9.16 40.05 39.05
CA ASN A 516 -10.13 39.80 40.13
C ASN A 516 -10.41 38.29 40.33
N GLN A 517 -10.21 37.79 41.56
CA GLN A 517 -10.83 36.59 42.16
C GLN A 517 -11.60 37.08 43.41
N PRO A 518 -12.72 36.45 43.83
CA PRO A 518 -12.65 35.51 44.97
C PRO A 518 -13.80 34.47 45.08
N GLY A 519 -13.65 33.45 45.96
CA GLY A 519 -14.79 32.84 46.66
C GLY A 519 -14.71 31.32 46.93
N GLU A 520 -14.32 30.92 48.14
CA GLU A 520 -14.53 29.59 48.73
C GLU A 520 -15.95 29.44 49.29
N ASN A 521 -16.47 28.20 49.36
CA ASN A 521 -17.71 27.85 50.06
C ASN A 521 -17.55 26.52 50.84
N PRO A 522 -17.79 26.49 52.17
CA PRO A 522 -17.94 25.26 52.94
C PRO A 522 -19.41 25.02 53.38
N SER A 523 -19.80 23.75 53.61
CA SER A 523 -20.69 23.26 54.72
C SER A 523 -21.35 21.88 54.42
N GLN A 524 -21.13 20.94 55.34
CA GLN A 524 -21.86 19.67 55.63
C GLN A 524 -23.30 19.95 56.19
N PRO A 525 -24.20 18.98 56.60
CA PRO A 525 -23.97 17.67 57.26
C PRO A 525 -25.04 16.54 57.05
N GLY A 526 -24.89 15.39 57.72
CA GLY A 526 -26.01 14.47 58.04
C GLY A 526 -25.66 12.99 58.26
N GLU A 527 -25.71 12.52 59.51
CA GLU A 527 -25.55 11.12 59.98
C GLU A 527 -26.81 10.25 59.72
N ASN A 528 -26.64 8.92 59.58
CA ASN A 528 -27.48 7.91 60.27
C ASN A 528 -26.97 6.44 60.11
N THR A 529 -26.56 5.87 61.26
CA THR A 529 -26.89 4.55 61.86
C THR A 529 -26.66 3.21 61.14
N ASP A 530 -25.72 2.44 61.73
CA ASP A 530 -25.81 1.07 62.29
C ASP A 530 -26.33 -0.16 61.50
N ASP A 531 -25.45 -1.15 61.32
CA ASP A 531 -25.74 -2.60 61.48
C ASP A 531 -24.45 -3.41 61.80
N PRO A 532 -24.38 -4.15 62.94
CA PRO A 532 -23.35 -5.14 63.20
C PRO A 532 -23.90 -6.56 63.52
N SER A 533 -23.33 -7.60 62.91
CA SER A 533 -23.36 -9.00 63.39
C SER A 533 -22.06 -9.74 62.95
N LYS A 534 -21.11 -10.10 63.82
CA LYS A 534 -21.00 -11.22 64.80
C LYS A 534 -21.09 -12.65 64.22
N SER A 535 -19.94 -13.34 64.12
CA SER A 535 -19.63 -14.65 64.76
C SER A 535 -18.26 -15.15 64.25
N LYS A 536 -17.17 -15.10 65.02
CA LYS A 536 -16.68 -16.01 66.09
C LYS A 536 -16.11 -17.37 65.64
N GLU A 537 -14.83 -17.53 66.01
CA GLU A 537 -14.13 -18.74 66.52
C GLU A 537 -14.03 -20.00 65.64
N ASN A 538 -12.80 -20.33 65.24
CA ASN A 538 -12.27 -21.66 65.56
C ASN A 538 -10.75 -21.65 65.81
N LYS A 539 -10.38 -22.29 66.92
CA LYS A 539 -9.03 -22.42 67.51
C LYS A 539 -8.28 -23.63 66.94
N ALA A 540 -6.96 -23.45 66.86
CA ALA A 540 -5.88 -24.40 67.20
C ALA A 540 -5.94 -25.87 66.73
N ILE A 541 -4.96 -26.24 65.89
CA ILE A 541 -4.22 -27.51 66.01
C ILE A 541 -2.72 -27.21 65.83
N LYS A 542 -1.93 -27.44 66.88
CA LYS A 542 -0.47 -27.65 66.85
C LYS A 542 -0.22 -29.15 66.93
N GLY A 543 0.78 -29.64 66.21
CA GLY A 543 1.50 -30.89 66.52
C GLY A 543 1.62 -31.85 65.33
N GLY A 544 2.86 -32.21 64.99
CA GLY A 544 3.15 -33.39 64.17
C GLY A 544 4.34 -33.25 63.24
N GLU A 545 5.55 -33.35 63.79
CA GLU A 545 6.75 -33.72 63.03
C GLU A 545 6.55 -35.07 62.34
N ILE A 546 6.87 -35.17 61.05
CA ILE A 546 7.38 -36.40 60.45
C ILE A 546 8.26 -36.05 59.25
N ALA A 547 9.56 -36.25 59.44
CA ALA A 547 10.54 -36.40 58.38
C ALA A 547 10.18 -37.61 57.51
N GLY A 548 10.30 -37.46 56.18
CA GLY A 548 9.97 -38.54 55.25
C GLY A 548 10.10 -38.14 53.78
N ILE A 549 11.35 -38.08 53.31
CA ILE A 549 11.84 -38.50 51.99
C ILE A 549 10.73 -38.89 50.98
N ILE A 550 10.49 -38.09 49.94
CA ILE A 550 10.24 -38.61 48.57
C ILE A 550 10.95 -37.70 47.56
N ILE A 551 12.15 -38.15 47.21
CA ILE A 551 12.84 -37.90 45.95
C ILE A 551 11.90 -38.38 44.82
N GLY A 552 11.31 -37.45 44.06
CA GLY A 552 10.34 -37.82 43.01
C GLY A 552 10.09 -36.79 41.89
N SER A 553 10.54 -35.54 42.03
CA SER A 553 10.13 -34.45 41.11
C SER A 553 11.24 -33.87 40.23
N LEU A 554 12.44 -34.48 40.19
CA LEU A 554 13.52 -34.08 39.27
C LEU A 554 13.72 -35.01 38.05
N ILE A 555 12.99 -36.13 37.94
CA ILE A 555 13.23 -37.13 36.89
C ILE A 555 12.26 -36.97 35.69
N GLY A 556 11.15 -36.24 35.85
CA GLY A 556 10.19 -35.99 34.76
C GLY A 556 10.63 -34.89 33.76
N ILE A 557 11.40 -33.90 34.22
CA ILE A 557 11.82 -32.75 33.39
C ILE A 557 13.13 -33.05 32.64
N CYS A 558 14.02 -33.88 33.19
CA CYS A 558 15.26 -34.28 32.51
C CYS A 558 15.04 -35.24 31.33
N LEU A 559 13.94 -36.02 31.31
CA LEU A 559 13.62 -36.93 30.19
C LEU A 559 13.07 -36.18 28.97
N VAL A 560 12.36 -35.08 29.14
CA VAL A 560 11.82 -34.27 28.03
C VAL A 560 12.95 -33.46 27.36
N VAL A 561 13.90 -32.95 28.14
CA VAL A 561 15.09 -32.25 27.61
C VAL A 561 16.02 -33.23 26.86
N ALA A 562 16.21 -34.46 27.36
CA ALA A 562 17.03 -35.47 26.69
C ALA A 562 16.45 -35.95 25.35
N ILE A 563 15.11 -36.01 25.22
CA ILE A 563 14.44 -36.40 23.96
C ILE A 563 14.55 -35.29 22.91
N CYS A 564 14.50 -34.02 23.32
CA CYS A 564 14.64 -32.88 22.39
C CYS A 564 16.06 -32.76 21.81
N PHE A 565 17.10 -33.00 22.63
CA PHE A 565 18.49 -33.02 22.16
C PHE A 565 18.80 -34.23 21.24
N GLY A 566 18.15 -35.38 21.47
CA GLY A 566 18.35 -36.59 20.66
C GLY A 566 17.83 -36.46 19.22
N VAL A 567 16.71 -35.75 19.01
CA VAL A 567 16.14 -35.53 17.67
C VAL A 567 16.94 -34.48 16.88
N TYR A 568 17.47 -33.46 17.55
CA TYR A 568 18.32 -32.43 16.93
C TYR A 568 19.63 -33.00 16.35
N TYR A 569 20.30 -33.91 17.08
CA TYR A 569 21.51 -34.60 16.58
C TYR A 569 21.22 -35.58 15.43
N TYR A 570 19.99 -36.10 15.32
CA TYR A 570 19.59 -36.99 14.25
C TYR A 570 19.33 -36.22 12.93
N PHE A 571 18.73 -35.03 12.98
CA PHE A 571 18.49 -34.21 11.78
C PHE A 571 19.72 -33.42 11.31
N MET A 572 20.60 -32.97 12.21
CA MET A 572 21.86 -32.29 11.85
C MET A 572 22.95 -33.23 11.27
N ARG A 573 22.73 -34.56 11.28
CA ARG A 573 23.63 -35.54 10.65
C ARG A 573 23.20 -36.04 9.27
N ILE A 574 22.09 -35.56 8.73
CA ILE A 574 21.72 -35.84 7.33
C ILE A 574 22.28 -34.71 6.45
N LYS A 575 23.55 -34.84 6.08
CA LYS A 575 24.12 -34.08 4.95
C LYS A 575 23.29 -34.40 3.69
N PRO A 576 22.89 -33.41 2.88
CA PRO A 576 22.39 -33.72 1.55
C PRO A 576 23.54 -34.39 0.77
N LYS A 577 23.31 -35.63 0.33
CA LYS A 577 24.18 -36.29 -0.65
C LYS A 577 24.04 -35.52 -1.96
N ASN A 578 24.97 -34.62 -2.25
CA ASN A 578 25.27 -34.24 -3.62
C ASN A 578 25.80 -35.50 -4.31
N LYS A 579 24.97 -36.09 -5.18
CA LYS A 579 25.42 -37.01 -6.22
C LYS A 579 25.77 -36.17 -7.44
N ASN A 580 27.05 -35.84 -7.57
CA ASN A 580 27.67 -35.62 -8.86
C ASN A 580 28.57 -36.82 -9.08
N ASP A 581 28.34 -37.57 -10.15
CA ASP A 581 29.34 -38.22 -11.00
C ASP A 581 28.63 -39.07 -12.07
N ASP A 582 29.14 -38.91 -13.30
CA ASP A 582 29.07 -39.82 -14.47
C ASP A 582 27.78 -39.85 -15.31
N ASN A 583 27.73 -39.13 -16.44
CA ASN A 583 28.20 -39.66 -17.72
C ASN A 583 27.88 -38.76 -18.94
N GLU A 584 28.92 -38.63 -19.75
CA GLU A 584 29.04 -38.30 -21.18
C GLU A 584 27.78 -38.33 -22.08
N GLY A 585 27.72 -37.35 -23.00
CA GLY A 585 27.14 -37.58 -24.33
C GLY A 585 26.44 -36.39 -24.97
N ASN A 586 27.18 -35.69 -25.85
CA ASN A 586 26.73 -35.05 -27.11
C ASN A 586 25.73 -33.87 -27.04
N GLN A 587 25.76 -32.82 -27.87
CA GLN A 587 26.65 -32.24 -28.89
C GLN A 587 25.85 -31.02 -29.43
N GLU A 588 26.53 -29.92 -29.80
CA GLU A 588 26.03 -28.82 -30.66
C GLU A 588 24.90 -27.92 -30.08
N ASP A 589 24.90 -26.58 -30.17
CA ASP A 589 25.71 -25.65 -30.94
C ASP A 589 25.43 -24.20 -30.46
N THR A 590 26.47 -23.36 -30.45
CA THR A 590 26.46 -22.00 -31.01
C THR A 590 26.01 -20.76 -30.18
N ILE A 591 27.02 -20.03 -29.65
CA ILE A 591 27.36 -18.57 -29.86
C ILE A 591 26.31 -17.51 -29.43
N ALA A 592 26.58 -16.41 -28.71
CA ALA A 592 27.81 -15.82 -28.16
C ALA A 592 27.53 -14.75 -27.08
N ASN A 593 28.58 -14.58 -26.28
CA ASN A 593 28.94 -13.51 -25.35
C ASN A 593 28.65 -12.07 -25.77
N GLY A 594 28.50 -11.23 -24.74
CA GLY A 594 28.73 -9.79 -24.80
C GLY A 594 28.88 -9.19 -23.40
N THR A 595 30.08 -9.33 -22.84
CA THR A 595 30.59 -8.74 -21.59
C THR A 595 30.43 -7.23 -21.51
N ASN A 596 30.21 -6.69 -20.30
CA ASN A 596 30.94 -5.52 -19.82
C ASN A 596 30.94 -5.47 -18.28
N GLU A 597 32.15 -5.59 -17.73
CA GLU A 597 32.53 -5.12 -16.40
C GLU A 597 32.34 -3.60 -16.31
N VAL A 598 31.66 -3.09 -15.29
CA VAL A 598 32.04 -1.83 -14.64
C VAL A 598 31.69 -1.91 -13.15
N THR A 599 32.72 -1.65 -12.35
CA THR A 599 32.80 -1.36 -10.92
C THR A 599 31.65 -0.52 -10.34
N ASN A 600 31.20 -0.86 -9.13
CA ASN A 600 30.66 0.13 -8.18
C ASN A 600 31.02 -0.26 -6.74
N GLU A 601 32.12 0.35 -6.27
CA GLU A 601 32.27 0.78 -4.88
C GLU A 601 31.27 1.90 -4.57
N ASN A 602 30.95 2.08 -3.29
CA ASN A 602 30.10 3.11 -2.67
C ASN A 602 28.58 2.81 -2.82
N VAL A 603 27.77 2.69 -1.77
CA VAL A 603 27.69 3.52 -0.56
C VAL A 603 27.22 2.66 0.62
N LEU A 604 28.06 2.56 1.65
CA LEU A 604 27.64 2.30 3.03
C LEU A 604 26.89 3.55 3.51
N ALA A 605 25.59 3.44 3.74
CA ALA A 605 24.84 4.42 4.52
C ALA A 605 24.50 3.79 5.87
N THR A 606 25.44 3.97 6.80
CA THR A 606 25.21 3.93 8.24
C THR A 606 24.22 5.04 8.60
N PHE A 607 23.06 4.67 9.14
CA PHE A 607 22.26 5.57 9.97
C PHE A 607 22.30 5.03 11.40
N ASP A 608 23.26 5.57 12.15
CA ASP A 608 23.29 5.55 13.61
C ASP A 608 22.21 6.52 14.11
N GLU A 609 21.23 6.01 14.85
CA GLU A 609 20.55 6.76 15.90
C GLU A 609 20.22 5.80 17.06
N GLN A 610 21.13 5.76 18.03
CA GLN A 610 20.87 5.36 19.40
C GLN A 610 20.46 6.61 20.19
N PRO A 611 19.37 6.61 20.97
CA PRO A 611 19.28 7.45 22.14
C PRO A 611 19.74 6.67 23.36
N ASN A 612 20.69 7.30 24.06
CA ASN A 612 21.22 6.97 25.37
C ASN A 612 20.16 6.44 26.36
N ASN A 613 20.55 5.43 27.14
CA ASN A 613 20.37 5.50 28.59
C ASN A 613 21.32 4.52 29.30
N GLU A 614 22.31 5.13 29.97
CA GLU A 614 22.79 4.84 31.34
C GLU A 614 22.67 3.38 31.81
N SER A 615 23.78 2.64 31.74
CA SER A 615 24.72 2.43 32.85
C SER A 615 24.10 1.67 34.04
N ASP A 616 24.39 0.38 34.10
CA ASP A 616 24.90 -0.22 35.34
C ASP A 616 25.77 -1.43 35.01
N SER A 617 27.07 -1.21 35.21
CA SER A 617 28.13 -2.21 35.25
C SER A 617 28.03 -3.02 36.53
N ASN A 618 28.12 -4.34 36.43
CA ASN A 618 28.72 -5.33 37.34
C ASN A 618 28.17 -6.68 36.87
N GLY A 619 28.92 -7.66 36.40
CA GLY A 619 30.32 -7.98 36.53
C GLY A 619 30.39 -9.50 36.72
N LEU A 620 31.26 -10.18 35.95
CA LEU A 620 31.80 -11.53 36.21
C LEU A 620 30.75 -12.67 36.17
N ASP A 621 30.99 -13.89 35.72
CA ASP A 621 32.17 -14.62 35.28
C ASP A 621 31.66 -15.77 34.41
N SER A 622 32.56 -16.26 33.58
CA SER A 622 32.56 -17.52 32.85
C SER A 622 32.03 -18.75 33.64
N ALA A 623 31.30 -19.64 32.95
CA ALA A 623 31.60 -21.07 32.86
C ALA A 623 30.50 -21.83 32.09
N GLU A 624 30.95 -22.68 31.17
CA GLU A 624 30.20 -23.74 30.51
C GLU A 624 29.47 -24.66 31.50
N VAL A 625 28.18 -24.94 31.28
CA VAL A 625 27.52 -26.27 31.22
C VAL A 625 26.22 -26.13 30.40
#